data_AF-A0A2V2RL78-F1
#
_entry.id   AF-A0A2V2RL78-F1
#
_cell.length_a   1.000
_cell.length_b   1.000
_cell.length_c   1.000
_cell.angle_alpha   90.00
_cell.angle_beta   90.00
_cell.angle_gamma   90.00
#
_symmetry.space_group_name_H-M   'P 1'
#
loop_
_entity.id
_entity.type
_entity.pdbx_description
1 polymer ?
#
loop_
_entity_poly.entity_id
_entity_poly.type
_entity_poly.pdbx_seq_one_letter_code
_entity_poly.pdbx_strand_id
1 'polypeptide(L)'
;LRSMRVGIFAAGLMAMTPFFCRWASSGYVDVPGSFYFALTAVFAWYWSRDGGNRNAILTGIAAGLAMWTKNDALVLLVSLGIWIGLNLWTAKINGKQIALSAVAILLTAAPWYIRSVIVSHHIKPLGIWTWAVQHNFARLLIMTSTWKDFGLTGFLFTAAIILAAIQIVRTADFQSRTVWGMLFIMVIPFYGAWWWFANYDVRFLVMIVPLLAVMAGLMLDDLVIYLKNHASATWVTRANWIAICCVLVWAPLSIRKAVNYKGTILTRPFLSDAEKHRVVLGGMYDLATTMNHLPTGSRIIGVPSMALYHVDLTRFGKVSNEKVNVPPNEFLNRYDYAAYKFADGQRPGWSRQGQPLLQTPDGYLLFAVRQNGL
;
A
#
# COMPACT_ATOMS: atom_id res chain seq x y z
N LEU A 1 -13.74 21.57 5.41
CA LEU A 1 -14.12 20.87 4.17
C LEU A 1 -15.18 21.73 3.48
N ARG A 2 -14.76 22.53 2.49
CA ARG A 2 -15.45 23.76 2.04
C ARG A 2 -16.81 23.56 1.36
N SER A 3 -17.06 22.40 0.75
CA SER A 3 -18.32 22.11 0.06
C SER A 3 -18.53 20.60 -0.10
N MET A 4 -19.78 20.16 -0.27
CA MET A 4 -20.11 18.77 -0.65
C MET A 4 -19.43 18.39 -1.97
N ARG A 5 -19.24 19.35 -2.88
CA ARG A 5 -18.61 19.14 -4.18
C ARG A 5 -17.16 18.68 -4.05
N VAL A 6 -16.39 19.29 -3.15
CA VAL A 6 -15.01 18.86 -2.85
C VAL A 6 -14.97 17.40 -2.37
N GLY A 7 -15.93 17.01 -1.52
CA GLY A 7 -16.06 15.62 -1.05
C GLY A 7 -16.32 14.64 -2.20
N ILE A 8 -17.24 14.99 -3.11
CA ILE A 8 -17.54 14.18 -4.30
C ILE A 8 -16.31 14.08 -5.22
N PHE A 9 -15.61 15.19 -5.46
CA PHE A 9 -14.38 15.18 -6.26
C PHE A 9 -13.30 14.32 -5.62
N ALA A 10 -13.07 14.44 -4.31
CA ALA A 10 -12.08 13.63 -3.61
C ALA A 10 -12.41 12.13 -3.68
N ALA A 11 -13.66 11.75 -3.41
CA ALA A 11 -14.11 10.36 -3.50
C ALA A 11 -13.96 9.81 -4.93
N GLY A 12 -14.37 10.59 -5.93
CA GLY A 12 -14.24 10.24 -7.35
C GLY A 12 -12.79 10.06 -7.77
N LEU A 13 -11.91 11.01 -7.44
CA LEU A 13 -10.47 10.94 -7.76
C LEU A 13 -9.79 9.75 -7.10
N MET A 14 -10.13 9.43 -5.86
CA MET A 14 -9.62 8.25 -5.17
C MET A 14 -10.09 6.95 -5.86
N ALA A 15 -11.38 6.84 -6.18
CA ALA A 15 -11.95 5.69 -6.91
C ALA A 15 -11.43 5.58 -8.35
N MET A 16 -10.97 6.69 -8.92
CA MET A 16 -10.35 6.79 -10.23
C MET A 16 -8.83 6.66 -10.18
N THR A 17 -8.22 6.40 -9.02
CA THR A 17 -6.77 6.15 -8.94
C THR A 17 -6.51 4.66 -9.13
N PRO A 18 -6.00 4.20 -10.29
CA PRO A 18 -5.95 2.76 -10.61
C PRO A 18 -5.15 1.95 -9.60
N PHE A 19 -4.05 2.53 -9.12
CA PHE A 19 -3.21 1.95 -8.10
C PHE A 19 -3.91 1.83 -6.74
N PHE A 20 -4.70 2.81 -6.31
CA PHE A 20 -5.47 2.72 -5.08
C PHE A 20 -6.51 1.57 -5.18
N CYS A 21 -7.22 1.48 -6.31
CA CYS A 21 -8.17 0.39 -6.56
C CYS A 21 -7.54 -1.00 -6.55
N ARG A 22 -6.31 -1.13 -7.06
CA ARG A 22 -5.54 -2.38 -7.00
C ARG A 22 -5.23 -2.81 -5.57
N TRP A 23 -4.86 -1.88 -4.70
CA TRP A 23 -4.52 -2.21 -3.32
C TRP A 23 -5.75 -2.36 -2.42
N ALA A 24 -6.83 -1.62 -2.70
CA ALA A 24 -8.12 -1.75 -2.02
C ALA A 24 -8.70 -3.16 -2.12
N SER A 25 -8.50 -3.85 -3.24
CA SER A 25 -9.03 -5.18 -3.50
C SER A 25 -8.14 -6.34 -3.04
N SER A 26 -6.90 -6.06 -2.63
CA SER A 26 -5.92 -7.11 -2.29
C SER A 26 -5.72 -7.29 -0.79
N GLY A 27 -6.54 -6.64 0.05
CA GLY A 27 -6.46 -6.79 1.50
C GLY A 27 -5.17 -6.28 2.12
N TYR A 28 -4.42 -5.41 1.42
CA TYR A 28 -3.16 -4.88 1.94
C TYR A 28 -3.41 -3.87 3.05
N VAL A 29 -2.60 -3.95 4.11
CA VAL A 29 -2.64 -3.08 5.30
C VAL A 29 -2.41 -1.60 5.01
N ASP A 30 -1.87 -1.27 3.83
CA ASP A 30 -1.73 0.09 3.32
C ASP A 30 -3.05 0.88 3.30
N VAL A 31 -4.14 0.22 2.92
CA VAL A 31 -5.45 0.85 2.74
C VAL A 31 -6.09 1.21 4.08
N PRO A 32 -6.24 0.31 5.07
CA PRO A 32 -6.69 0.71 6.40
C PRO A 32 -5.75 1.71 7.08
N GLY A 33 -4.43 1.61 6.83
CA GLY A 33 -3.47 2.63 7.27
C GLY A 33 -3.83 4.01 6.71
N SER A 34 -4.10 4.10 5.40
CA SER A 34 -4.48 5.36 4.74
C SER A 34 -5.76 5.98 5.29
N PHE A 35 -6.72 5.13 5.70
CA PHE A 35 -7.97 5.56 6.32
C PHE A 35 -7.72 6.24 7.67
N TYR A 36 -6.94 5.61 8.56
CA TYR A 36 -6.58 6.20 9.85
C TYR A 36 -5.69 7.44 9.70
N PHE A 37 -4.80 7.47 8.70
CA PHE A 37 -4.01 8.64 8.35
C PHE A 37 -4.92 9.83 7.95
N ALA A 38 -5.90 9.59 7.08
CA ALA A 38 -6.86 10.60 6.67
C ALA A 38 -7.76 11.07 7.82
N LEU A 39 -8.24 10.14 8.67
CA LEU A 39 -8.99 10.48 9.88
C LEU A 39 -8.19 11.33 10.85
N THR A 40 -6.89 11.06 11.00
CA THR A 40 -5.99 11.89 11.81
C THR A 40 -6.02 13.34 11.33
N ALA A 41 -5.90 13.56 10.02
CA ALA A 41 -6.01 14.89 9.43
C ALA A 41 -7.41 15.50 9.64
N VAL A 42 -8.49 14.73 9.51
CA VAL A 42 -9.85 15.25 9.77
C VAL A 42 -10.01 15.70 11.22
N PHE A 43 -9.63 14.87 12.19
CA PHE A 43 -9.77 15.22 13.61
C PHE A 43 -8.81 16.32 14.03
N ALA A 44 -7.58 16.35 13.51
CA ALA A 44 -6.67 17.46 13.76
C ALA A 44 -7.26 18.77 13.23
N TRP A 45 -7.87 18.76 12.04
CA TRP A 45 -8.55 19.93 11.49
C TRP A 45 -9.64 20.44 12.43
N TYR A 46 -10.52 19.54 12.89
CA TYR A 46 -11.56 19.91 13.85
C TYR A 46 -10.98 20.41 15.17
N TRP A 47 -9.95 19.74 15.70
CA TRP A 47 -9.24 20.17 16.91
C TRP A 47 -8.73 21.61 16.80
N SER A 48 -8.12 22.01 15.69
CA SER A 48 -7.67 23.41 15.51
C SER A 48 -8.80 24.43 15.38
N ARG A 49 -10.02 23.99 15.05
CA ARG A 49 -11.18 24.88 14.87
C ARG A 49 -11.94 25.10 16.16
N ASP A 50 -12.17 24.04 16.92
CA ASP A 50 -13.01 24.10 18.12
C ASP A 50 -12.21 24.06 19.42
N GLY A 51 -10.92 23.73 19.38
CA GLY A 51 -10.10 23.58 20.57
C GLY A 51 -10.66 22.52 21.53
N GLY A 52 -11.37 21.51 21.03
CA GLY A 52 -12.01 20.51 21.87
C GLY A 52 -11.07 19.38 22.30
N ASN A 53 -11.12 18.98 23.58
CA ASN A 53 -10.38 17.80 24.09
C ASN A 53 -10.75 16.51 23.33
N ARG A 54 -12.02 16.40 22.92
CA ARG A 54 -12.53 15.24 22.16
C ARG A 54 -11.75 15.05 20.86
N ASN A 55 -11.53 16.11 20.09
CA ASN A 55 -10.82 15.98 18.82
C ASN A 55 -9.33 15.74 19.02
N ALA A 56 -8.71 16.30 20.06
CA ALA A 56 -7.33 15.98 20.41
C ALA A 56 -7.15 14.48 20.70
N ILE A 57 -8.07 13.88 21.48
CA ILE A 57 -8.07 12.44 21.77
C ILE A 57 -8.32 11.65 20.47
N LEU A 58 -9.31 12.02 19.66
CA LEU A 58 -9.62 11.33 18.41
C LEU A 58 -8.47 11.41 17.38
N THR A 59 -7.77 12.55 17.30
CA THR A 59 -6.53 12.68 16.52
C THR A 59 -5.49 11.68 17.00
N GLY A 60 -5.27 11.58 18.32
CA GLY A 60 -4.30 10.67 18.88
C GLY A 60 -4.64 9.19 18.68
N ILE A 61 -5.92 8.81 18.86
CA ILE A 61 -6.43 7.46 18.58
C ILE A 61 -6.23 7.11 17.10
N ALA A 62 -6.65 7.98 16.19
CA ALA A 62 -6.52 7.73 14.75
C ALA A 62 -5.04 7.62 14.34
N ALA A 63 -4.17 8.48 14.86
CA ALA A 63 -2.75 8.43 14.58
C ALA A 63 -2.11 7.14 15.09
N GLY A 64 -2.43 6.74 16.33
CA GLY A 64 -1.90 5.50 16.89
C GLY A 64 -2.44 4.24 16.20
N LEU A 65 -3.70 4.23 15.77
CA LEU A 65 -4.24 3.15 14.92
C LEU A 65 -3.57 3.09 13.54
N ALA A 66 -3.23 4.23 12.93
CA ALA A 66 -2.45 4.26 11.70
C ALA A 66 -1.07 3.60 11.89
N MET A 67 -0.37 3.96 12.98
CA MET A 67 0.95 3.40 13.33
C MET A 67 0.87 1.91 13.68
N TRP A 68 -0.15 1.49 14.43
CA TRP A 68 -0.41 0.09 14.72
C TRP A 68 -0.65 -0.72 13.43
N THR A 69 -1.40 -0.17 12.48
CA THR A 69 -1.72 -0.84 11.22
C THR A 69 -0.49 -1.02 10.35
N LYS A 70 0.35 0.03 10.24
CA LYS A 70 1.55 -0.01 9.42
C LYS A 70 2.64 0.93 9.95
N ASN A 71 3.85 0.38 10.12
CA ASN A 71 5.00 1.12 10.65
C ASN A 71 5.42 2.36 9.85
N ASP A 72 5.06 2.46 8.57
CA ASP A 72 5.39 3.64 7.77
C ASP A 72 4.56 4.87 8.18
N ALA A 73 3.44 4.66 8.88
CA ALA A 73 2.68 5.74 9.48
C ALA A 73 3.41 6.41 10.68
N LEU A 74 4.57 5.92 11.12
CA LEU A 74 5.42 6.65 12.09
C LEU A 74 5.81 8.05 11.59
N VAL A 75 5.89 8.25 10.27
CA VAL A 75 6.15 9.58 9.67
C VAL A 75 5.04 10.59 10.02
N LEU A 76 3.83 10.10 10.35
CA LEU A 76 2.73 10.94 10.82
C LEU A 76 3.08 11.72 12.10
N LEU A 77 3.99 11.22 12.94
CA LEU A 77 4.48 11.95 14.12
C LEU A 77 5.23 13.22 13.73
N VAL A 78 5.95 13.21 12.60
CA VAL A 78 6.62 14.40 12.06
C VAL A 78 5.58 15.40 11.56
N SER A 79 4.60 14.94 10.78
CA SER A 79 3.49 15.78 10.31
C SER A 79 2.69 16.39 11.48
N LEU A 80 2.34 15.59 12.49
CA LEU A 80 1.64 16.05 13.68
C LEU A 80 2.50 17.00 14.51
N GLY A 81 3.79 16.73 14.68
CA GLY A 81 4.71 17.61 15.40
C GLY A 81 4.80 19.00 14.76
N ILE A 82 4.98 19.06 13.44
CA ILE A 82 4.98 20.32 12.67
C ILE A 82 3.63 21.04 12.84
N TRP A 83 2.52 20.32 12.68
CA TRP A 83 1.19 20.88 12.79
C TRP A 83 0.88 21.41 14.21
N ILE A 84 1.25 20.66 15.25
CA ILE A 84 1.11 21.07 16.65
C ILE A 84 1.96 22.30 16.94
N GLY A 85 3.23 22.31 16.51
CA GLY A 85 4.13 23.45 16.71
C GLY A 85 3.57 24.76 16.14
N LEU A 86 3.00 24.71 14.93
CA LEU A 86 2.37 25.88 14.30
C LEU A 86 1.09 26.32 15.03
N ASN A 87 0.28 25.37 15.52
CA ASN A 87 -0.95 25.69 16.26
C ASN A 87 -0.67 26.17 17.70
N LEU A 88 0.43 25.74 18.31
CA LEU A 88 0.92 26.29 19.57
C LEU A 88 1.39 27.74 19.41
N TRP A 89 2.16 28.02 18.36
CA TRP A 89 2.63 29.38 18.08
C TRP A 89 1.48 30.35 17.85
N THR A 90 0.37 29.88 17.26
CA THR A 90 -0.84 30.68 17.05
C THR A 90 -1.84 30.63 18.23
N ALA A 91 -1.45 30.04 19.36
CA ALA A 91 -2.26 29.88 20.57
C ALA A 91 -3.63 29.21 20.36
N LYS A 92 -3.78 28.39 19.30
CA LYS A 92 -5.03 27.69 18.97
C LYS A 92 -5.26 26.42 19.77
N ILE A 93 -4.19 25.82 20.27
CA ILE A 93 -4.21 24.58 21.07
C ILE A 93 -3.38 24.76 22.34
N ASN A 94 -3.73 24.02 23.39
CA ASN A 94 -3.05 24.09 24.69
C ASN A 94 -2.30 22.79 25.04
N GLY A 95 -1.40 22.87 26.03
CA GLY A 95 -0.58 21.74 26.46
C GLY A 95 -1.38 20.53 26.96
N LYS A 96 -2.54 20.75 27.61
CA LYS A 96 -3.43 19.67 28.05
C LYS A 96 -3.91 18.83 26.87
N GLN A 97 -4.35 19.46 25.78
CA GLN A 97 -4.82 18.75 24.60
C GLN A 97 -3.71 17.96 23.91
N ILE A 98 -2.50 18.52 23.86
CA ILE A 98 -1.33 17.82 23.33
C ILE A 98 -1.03 16.58 24.17
N ALA A 99 -1.04 16.71 25.50
CA ALA A 99 -0.87 15.58 26.40
C ALA A 99 -1.96 14.51 26.19
N LEU A 100 -3.23 14.91 26.03
CA LEU A 100 -4.33 13.97 25.75
C LEU A 100 -4.13 13.23 24.42
N SER A 101 -3.72 13.93 23.36
CA SER A 101 -3.42 13.31 22.06
C SER A 101 -2.24 12.34 22.16
N ALA A 102 -1.17 12.73 22.86
CA ALA A 102 0.01 11.88 23.08
C ALA A 102 -0.34 10.62 23.89
N VAL A 103 -1.12 10.74 24.96
CA VAL A 103 -1.61 9.59 25.73
C VAL A 103 -2.47 8.68 24.85
N ALA A 104 -3.36 9.23 24.04
CA ALA A 104 -4.18 8.45 23.11
C ALA A 104 -3.34 7.71 22.06
N ILE A 105 -2.29 8.34 21.52
CA ILE A 105 -1.30 7.68 20.64
C ILE A 105 -0.64 6.51 21.35
N LEU A 106 -0.13 6.73 22.57
CA LEU A 106 0.57 5.69 23.32
C LEU A 106 -0.36 4.52 23.66
N LEU A 107 -1.58 4.78 24.13
CA LEU A 107 -2.55 3.74 24.46
C LEU A 107 -2.90 2.86 23.25
N THR A 108 -2.94 3.44 22.05
CA THR A 108 -3.33 2.72 20.84
C THR A 108 -2.18 2.11 20.08
N ALA A 109 -0.98 2.70 20.06
CA ALA A 109 0.17 2.20 19.30
C ALA A 109 1.20 1.44 20.16
N ALA A 110 1.43 1.87 21.40
CA ALA A 110 2.53 1.35 22.22
C ALA A 110 2.46 -0.15 22.50
N PRO A 111 1.29 -0.80 22.73
CA PRO A 111 1.28 -2.23 23.03
C PRO A 111 1.93 -3.09 21.92
N TRP A 112 1.73 -2.73 20.66
CA TRP A 112 2.37 -3.42 19.53
C TRP A 112 3.89 -3.15 19.46
N TYR A 113 4.31 -1.91 19.66
CA TYR A 113 5.74 -1.56 19.62
C TYR A 113 6.52 -2.12 20.81
N ILE A 114 5.93 -2.11 22.01
CA ILE A 114 6.49 -2.76 23.20
C ILE A 114 6.66 -4.25 22.95
N ARG A 115 5.62 -4.93 22.44
CA ARG A 115 5.70 -6.34 22.04
C ARG A 115 6.82 -6.56 21.03
N SER A 116 6.94 -5.71 20.02
CA SER A 116 7.96 -5.83 18.97
C SER A 116 9.38 -5.72 19.54
N VAL A 117 9.61 -4.79 20.48
CA VAL A 117 10.90 -4.65 21.18
C VAL A 117 11.20 -5.87 22.06
N ILE A 118 10.21 -6.37 22.81
CA ILE A 118 10.40 -7.54 23.69
C ILE A 118 10.72 -8.80 22.88
N VAL A 119 9.98 -9.05 21.80
CA VAL A 119 10.07 -10.29 21.02
C VAL A 119 11.21 -10.26 20.02
N SER A 120 11.49 -9.10 19.41
CA SER A 120 12.39 -8.99 18.27
C SER A 120 13.60 -8.10 18.53
N HIS A 121 13.72 -7.47 19.71
CA HIS A 121 14.77 -6.50 20.06
C HIS A 121 14.88 -5.29 19.12
N HIS A 122 13.85 -5.05 18.31
CA HIS A 122 13.78 -3.97 17.33
C HIS A 122 12.40 -3.32 17.38
N ILE A 123 12.34 -1.98 17.32
CA ILE A 123 11.08 -1.23 17.25
C ILE A 123 10.36 -1.48 15.92
N LYS A 124 11.13 -1.67 14.83
CA LYS A 124 10.62 -1.96 13.50
C LYS A 124 11.42 -3.14 12.91
N PRO A 125 10.78 -4.16 12.33
CA PRO A 125 11.51 -5.16 11.55
C PRO A 125 12.25 -4.48 10.39
N LEU A 126 13.47 -4.96 10.07
CA LEU A 126 14.27 -4.51 8.92
C LEU A 126 13.51 -4.78 7.61
N GLY A 127 12.60 -3.87 7.24
CA GLY A 127 11.66 -4.06 6.13
C GLY A 127 11.70 -2.98 5.05
N ILE A 128 12.45 -1.88 5.27
CA ILE A 128 12.70 -0.86 4.25
C ILE A 128 14.05 -1.16 3.60
N TRP A 129 14.02 -1.34 2.29
CA TRP A 129 15.17 -1.74 1.50
C TRP A 129 15.86 -0.47 1.00
N THR A 130 16.53 0.23 1.92
CA THR A 130 17.15 1.54 1.63
C THR A 130 18.20 1.45 0.51
N TRP A 131 18.82 0.28 0.32
CA TRP A 131 19.75 0.00 -0.78
C TRP A 131 19.08 -0.04 -2.17
N ALA A 132 17.76 -0.20 -2.26
CA ALA A 132 17.02 -0.21 -3.52
C ALA A 132 16.53 1.18 -3.96
N VAL A 133 16.80 2.22 -3.16
CA VAL A 133 16.34 3.59 -3.37
C VAL A 133 17.11 4.26 -4.52
N GLN A 134 16.39 5.05 -5.33
CA GLN A 134 16.94 5.79 -6.47
C GLN A 134 16.60 7.29 -6.36
N HIS A 135 17.58 8.14 -6.05
CA HIS A 135 17.35 9.59 -5.91
C HIS A 135 17.43 10.31 -7.25
N ASN A 136 16.40 10.20 -8.08
CA ASN A 136 16.31 10.92 -9.35
C ASN A 136 14.96 11.63 -9.53
N PHE A 137 14.91 12.53 -10.50
CA PHE A 137 13.75 13.38 -10.76
C PHE A 137 12.52 12.58 -11.22
N ALA A 138 12.72 11.49 -11.97
CA ALA A 138 11.62 10.62 -12.39
C ALA A 138 10.91 9.95 -11.19
N ARG A 139 11.67 9.60 -10.13
CA ARG A 139 11.14 9.09 -8.85
C ARG A 139 10.50 10.19 -8.01
N LEU A 140 11.01 11.42 -8.08
CA LEU A 140 10.36 12.57 -7.41
C LEU A 140 9.00 12.88 -8.03
N LEU A 141 8.85 12.69 -9.34
CA LEU A 141 7.61 12.86 -10.09
C LEU A 141 6.90 11.53 -10.37
N ILE A 142 6.96 10.58 -9.45
CA ILE A 142 6.44 9.22 -9.69
C ILE A 142 4.97 9.19 -10.10
N MET A 143 4.18 10.12 -9.55
CA MET A 143 2.74 10.21 -9.82
C MET A 143 2.46 10.55 -11.28
N THR A 144 3.32 11.31 -11.95
CA THR A 144 3.16 11.64 -13.37
C THR A 144 3.96 10.71 -14.27
N SER A 145 5.11 10.18 -13.81
CA SER A 145 5.95 9.28 -14.61
C SER A 145 5.39 7.86 -14.72
N THR A 146 4.58 7.42 -13.76
CA THR A 146 4.02 6.05 -13.74
C THR A 146 2.55 6.03 -14.13
N TRP A 147 2.29 6.24 -15.43
CA TRP A 147 0.93 6.30 -15.98
C TRP A 147 0.06 5.08 -15.64
N LYS A 148 0.65 3.88 -15.59
CA LYS A 148 -0.04 2.62 -15.28
C LYS A 148 -0.68 2.60 -13.88
N ASP A 149 -0.09 3.34 -12.95
CA ASP A 149 -0.48 3.32 -11.54
C ASP A 149 -1.38 4.51 -11.20
N PHE A 150 -1.06 5.72 -11.65
CA PHE A 150 -1.82 6.93 -11.31
C PHE A 150 -2.67 7.48 -12.46
N GLY A 151 -2.18 7.35 -13.70
CA GLY A 151 -2.77 7.98 -14.88
C GLY A 151 -3.12 9.45 -14.70
N LEU A 152 -4.33 9.86 -15.12
CA LEU A 152 -4.76 11.26 -15.04
C LEU A 152 -4.77 11.82 -13.60
N THR A 153 -5.11 10.99 -12.61
CA THR A 153 -5.14 11.43 -11.21
C THR A 153 -3.77 11.86 -10.71
N GLY A 154 -2.69 11.27 -11.24
CA GLY A 154 -1.32 11.62 -10.86
C GLY A 154 -0.90 13.04 -11.26
N PHE A 155 -1.40 13.52 -12.42
CA PHE A 155 -1.23 14.92 -12.83
C PHE A 155 -2.01 15.87 -11.92
N LEU A 156 -3.25 15.51 -11.58
CA LEU A 156 -4.09 16.29 -10.68
C LEU A 156 -3.50 16.37 -9.26
N PHE A 157 -2.96 15.28 -8.74
CA PHE A 157 -2.30 15.26 -7.43
C PHE A 157 -1.04 16.12 -7.42
N THR A 158 -0.18 15.98 -8.44
CA THR A 158 1.02 16.82 -8.58
C THR A 158 0.66 18.31 -8.69
N ALA A 159 -0.31 18.66 -9.54
CA ALA A 159 -0.79 20.03 -9.67
C ALA A 159 -1.36 20.58 -8.36
N ALA A 160 -2.11 19.75 -7.62
CA ALA A 160 -2.68 20.15 -6.33
C ALA A 160 -1.62 20.36 -5.24
N ILE A 161 -0.53 19.58 -5.23
CA ILE A 161 0.62 19.82 -4.34
C ILE A 161 1.27 21.17 -4.66
N ILE A 162 1.52 21.46 -5.94
CA ILE A 162 2.12 22.72 -6.38
C ILE A 162 1.20 23.88 -6.01
N LEU A 163 -0.10 23.77 -6.30
CA LEU A 163 -1.08 24.79 -5.95
C LEU A 163 -1.16 25.00 -4.44
N ALA A 164 -1.11 23.94 -3.63
CA ALA A 164 -1.10 24.06 -2.17
C ALA A 164 0.09 24.89 -1.69
N ALA A 165 1.30 24.63 -2.22
CA ALA A 165 2.48 25.43 -1.91
C ALA A 165 2.28 26.91 -2.28
N ILE A 166 1.71 27.19 -3.45
CA ILE A 166 1.42 28.55 -3.91
C ILE A 166 0.38 29.23 -3.00
N GLN A 167 -0.72 28.54 -2.65
CA GLN A 167 -1.81 29.09 -1.83
C GLN A 167 -1.34 29.35 -0.39
N ILE A 168 -0.46 28.52 0.17
CA ILE A 168 0.13 28.75 1.49
C ILE A 168 0.89 30.09 1.55
N VAL A 169 1.49 30.52 0.44
CA VAL A 169 2.23 31.79 0.34
C VAL A 169 1.32 32.95 -0.06
N ARG A 170 0.41 32.75 -1.02
CA ARG A 170 -0.33 33.83 -1.68
C ARG A 170 -1.68 34.16 -1.05
N THR A 171 -2.37 33.22 -0.40
CA THR A 171 -3.75 33.48 0.01
C THR A 171 -3.82 34.41 1.22
N ALA A 172 -4.51 35.54 1.07
CA ALA A 172 -4.85 36.44 2.19
C ALA A 172 -5.93 35.85 3.11
N ASP A 173 -6.85 35.02 2.57
CA ASP A 173 -7.85 34.30 3.37
C ASP A 173 -7.19 33.27 4.29
N PHE A 174 -7.22 33.57 5.59
CA PHE A 174 -6.68 32.74 6.66
C PHE A 174 -7.29 31.33 6.67
N GLN A 175 -8.58 31.18 6.38
CA GLN A 175 -9.21 29.86 6.40
C GLN A 175 -8.70 28.97 5.26
N SER A 176 -8.63 29.50 4.02
CA SER A 176 -8.00 28.82 2.87
C SER A 176 -6.59 28.36 3.21
N ARG A 177 -5.78 29.29 3.72
CA ARG A 177 -4.38 29.08 4.03
C ARG A 177 -4.20 27.99 5.07
N THR A 178 -5.07 27.95 6.08
CA THR A 178 -5.04 26.92 7.13
C THR A 178 -5.38 25.54 6.56
N VAL A 179 -6.38 25.40 5.68
CA VAL A 179 -6.74 24.11 5.06
C VAL A 179 -5.60 23.60 4.17
N TRP A 180 -5.12 24.42 3.24
CA TRP A 180 -4.04 24.05 2.33
C TRP A 180 -2.75 23.75 3.09
N GLY A 181 -2.39 24.58 4.06
CA GLY A 181 -1.23 24.37 4.93
C GLY A 181 -1.32 23.06 5.69
N MET A 182 -2.49 22.73 6.24
CA MET A 182 -2.70 21.48 6.94
C MET A 182 -2.53 20.26 6.02
N LEU A 183 -3.18 20.25 4.86
CA LEU A 183 -3.06 19.14 3.92
C LEU A 183 -1.61 18.97 3.45
N PHE A 184 -0.92 20.08 3.19
CA PHE A 184 0.49 20.08 2.80
C PHE A 184 1.39 19.51 3.89
N ILE A 185 1.21 19.92 5.17
CA ILE A 185 1.98 19.39 6.31
C ILE A 185 1.72 17.89 6.54
N MET A 186 0.52 17.40 6.24
CA MET A 186 0.20 15.98 6.36
C MET A 186 0.77 15.16 5.19
N VAL A 187 0.82 15.72 3.98
CA VAL A 187 1.24 15.00 2.77
C VAL A 187 2.76 15.03 2.57
N ILE A 188 3.39 16.20 2.69
CA ILE A 188 4.77 16.42 2.24
C ILE A 188 5.82 15.68 3.07
N PRO A 189 5.78 15.67 4.42
CA PRO A 189 6.74 14.88 5.20
C PRO A 189 6.68 13.40 4.85
N PHE A 190 5.47 12.85 4.63
CA PHE A 190 5.31 11.46 4.20
C PHE A 190 5.87 11.23 2.80
N TYR A 191 5.53 12.11 1.84
CA TYR A 191 6.05 12.00 0.47
C TYR A 191 7.57 12.12 0.42
N GLY A 192 8.15 13.04 1.19
CA GLY A 192 9.60 13.24 1.32
C GLY A 192 10.29 12.03 1.95
N ALA A 193 9.73 11.47 3.02
CA ALA A 193 10.24 10.25 3.64
C ALA A 193 10.16 9.06 2.66
N TRP A 194 9.06 8.91 1.92
CA TRP A 194 8.94 7.90 0.88
C TRP A 194 10.01 8.09 -0.21
N TRP A 195 10.17 9.31 -0.72
CA TRP A 195 11.14 9.60 -1.78
C TRP A 195 12.57 9.32 -1.32
N TRP A 196 12.88 9.60 -0.06
CA TRP A 196 14.22 9.44 0.50
C TRP A 196 14.53 8.01 0.94
N PHE A 197 13.56 7.23 1.43
CA PHE A 197 13.83 5.93 2.04
C PHE A 197 13.19 4.74 1.33
N ALA A 198 12.16 4.93 0.51
CA ALA A 198 11.27 3.85 0.07
C ALA A 198 10.78 3.94 -1.39
N ASN A 199 11.46 4.73 -2.24
CA ASN A 199 10.97 5.07 -3.58
C ASN A 199 11.02 3.94 -4.64
N TYR A 200 11.46 2.75 -4.23
CA TYR A 200 11.46 1.54 -5.04
C TYR A 200 10.06 0.93 -5.21
N ASP A 201 9.13 1.20 -4.29
CA ASP A 201 7.76 0.70 -4.33
C ASP A 201 6.76 1.85 -4.15
N VAL A 202 5.96 2.10 -5.19
CA VAL A 202 4.90 3.13 -5.18
C VAL A 202 3.81 2.82 -4.15
N ARG A 203 3.62 1.55 -3.77
CA ARG A 203 2.60 1.07 -2.82
C ARG A 203 2.52 1.92 -1.55
N PHE A 204 3.66 2.33 -1.01
CA PHE A 204 3.73 3.11 0.21
C PHE A 204 2.96 4.44 0.11
N LEU A 205 2.81 5.00 -1.09
CA LEU A 205 2.05 6.23 -1.32
C LEU A 205 0.54 6.07 -1.14
N VAL A 206 -0.01 4.83 -1.11
CA VAL A 206 -1.43 4.58 -0.79
C VAL A 206 -1.84 5.33 0.48
N MET A 207 -0.94 5.40 1.47
CA MET A 207 -1.15 6.05 2.76
C MET A 207 -1.69 7.49 2.65
N ILE A 208 -1.22 8.24 1.66
CA ILE A 208 -1.54 9.67 1.49
C ILE A 208 -2.52 9.96 0.35
N VAL A 209 -2.91 8.95 -0.44
CA VAL A 209 -3.85 9.13 -1.57
C VAL A 209 -5.16 9.82 -1.15
N PRO A 210 -5.81 9.49 -0.02
CA PRO A 210 -7.04 10.19 0.37
C PRO A 210 -6.84 11.70 0.55
N LEU A 211 -5.70 12.13 1.12
CA LEU A 211 -5.40 13.55 1.31
C LEU A 211 -5.04 14.24 0.00
N LEU A 212 -4.29 13.57 -0.88
CA LEU A 212 -4.04 14.05 -2.24
C LEU A 212 -5.34 14.25 -3.03
N ALA A 213 -6.29 13.33 -2.87
CA ALA A 213 -7.59 13.44 -3.49
C ALA A 213 -8.41 14.62 -2.94
N VAL A 214 -8.33 14.91 -1.63
CA VAL A 214 -8.93 16.12 -1.05
C VAL A 214 -8.26 17.38 -1.59
N MET A 215 -6.93 17.43 -1.69
CA MET A 215 -6.20 18.56 -2.27
C MET A 215 -6.61 18.81 -3.72
N ALA A 216 -6.66 17.76 -4.54
CA ALA A 216 -7.08 17.87 -5.92
C ALA A 216 -8.58 18.21 -6.04
N GLY A 217 -9.43 17.71 -5.16
CA GLY A 217 -10.84 18.10 -5.09
C GLY A 217 -11.04 19.58 -4.78
N LEU A 218 -10.23 20.16 -3.88
CA LEU A 218 -10.23 21.61 -3.62
C LEU A 218 -9.81 22.40 -4.85
N MET A 219 -8.71 21.99 -5.51
CA MET A 219 -8.24 22.61 -6.76
C MET A 219 -9.32 22.60 -7.84
N LEU A 220 -10.02 21.48 -8.02
CA LEU A 220 -11.08 21.36 -9.02
C LEU A 220 -12.32 22.20 -8.67
N ASP A 221 -12.69 22.32 -7.39
CA ASP A 221 -13.80 23.19 -6.98
C ASP A 221 -13.47 24.67 -7.24
N ASP A 222 -12.25 25.09 -6.91
CA ASP A 222 -11.76 26.45 -7.20
C ASP A 222 -11.76 26.72 -8.72
N LEU A 223 -11.34 25.74 -9.55
CA LEU A 223 -11.38 25.84 -11.02
C LEU A 223 -12.82 25.95 -11.55
N VAL A 224 -13.76 25.16 -11.02
CA VAL A 224 -15.17 25.22 -11.42
C VAL A 224 -15.77 26.59 -11.08
N ILE A 225 -15.48 27.13 -9.90
CA ILE A 225 -15.94 28.47 -9.49
C ILE A 225 -15.34 29.52 -10.43
N TYR A 226 -14.04 29.44 -10.71
CA TYR A 226 -13.36 30.35 -11.62
C TYR A 226 -14.00 30.36 -13.01
N LEU A 227 -14.19 29.18 -13.60
CA LEU A 227 -14.80 29.03 -14.93
C LEU A 227 -16.23 29.56 -14.98
N LYS A 228 -17.04 29.31 -13.95
CA LYS A 228 -18.42 29.84 -13.88
C LYS A 228 -18.48 31.37 -13.85
N ASN A 229 -17.49 32.00 -13.23
CA ASN A 229 -17.47 33.45 -13.06
C ASN A 229 -16.81 34.19 -14.25
N HIS A 230 -15.91 33.53 -14.98
CA HIS A 230 -15.06 34.20 -15.99
C HIS A 230 -15.19 33.63 -17.41
N ALA A 231 -15.80 32.46 -17.60
CA ALA A 231 -15.97 31.86 -18.92
C ALA A 231 -17.42 31.95 -19.40
N SER A 232 -17.61 31.94 -20.72
CA SER A 232 -18.97 31.89 -21.30
C SER A 232 -19.66 30.56 -20.97
N ALA A 233 -20.99 30.56 -20.93
CA ALA A 233 -21.80 29.37 -20.65
C ALA A 233 -21.46 28.20 -21.60
N THR A 234 -21.13 28.49 -22.86
CA THR A 234 -20.70 27.50 -23.85
C THR A 234 -19.39 26.81 -23.46
N TRP A 235 -18.40 27.57 -22.96
CA TRP A 235 -17.13 27.01 -22.51
C TRP A 235 -17.29 26.16 -21.25
N VAL A 236 -18.10 26.61 -20.29
CA VAL A 236 -18.42 25.83 -19.08
C VAL A 236 -19.08 24.50 -19.47
N THR A 237 -20.02 24.53 -20.42
CA THR A 237 -20.70 23.32 -20.91
C THR A 237 -19.73 22.35 -21.59
N ARG A 238 -18.83 22.85 -22.45
CA ARG A 238 -17.79 22.03 -23.08
C ARG A 238 -16.84 21.42 -22.07
N ALA A 239 -16.39 22.20 -21.08
CA ALA A 239 -15.50 21.71 -20.02
C ALA A 239 -16.17 20.59 -19.20
N ASN A 240 -17.47 20.73 -18.89
CA ASN A 240 -18.23 19.68 -18.20
C ASN A 240 -18.30 18.39 -19.04
N TRP A 241 -18.58 18.50 -20.34
CA TRP A 241 -18.59 17.33 -21.23
C TRP A 241 -17.24 16.66 -21.33
N ILE A 242 -16.14 17.43 -21.44
CA ILE A 242 -14.79 16.88 -21.42
C ILE A 242 -14.54 16.14 -20.10
N ALA A 243 -14.89 16.74 -18.96
CA ALA A 243 -14.74 16.10 -17.66
C ALA A 243 -15.53 14.77 -17.57
N ILE A 244 -16.79 14.76 -18.03
CA ILE A 244 -17.62 13.55 -18.08
C ILE A 244 -16.97 12.50 -18.97
N CYS A 245 -16.53 12.86 -20.18
CA CYS A 245 -15.84 11.93 -21.09
C CYS A 245 -14.57 11.38 -20.46
N CYS A 246 -13.76 12.22 -19.78
CA CYS A 246 -12.58 11.76 -19.05
C CYS A 246 -12.95 10.75 -17.96
N VAL A 247 -14.01 10.99 -17.19
CA VAL A 247 -14.50 10.04 -16.18
C VAL A 247 -14.96 8.73 -16.83
N LEU A 248 -15.77 8.80 -17.88
CA LEU A 248 -16.30 7.62 -18.57
C LEU A 248 -15.21 6.75 -19.20
N VAL A 249 -14.15 7.36 -19.73
CA VAL A 249 -13.00 6.63 -20.28
C VAL A 249 -12.13 6.06 -19.16
N TRP A 250 -11.96 6.80 -18.06
CA TRP A 250 -10.95 6.48 -17.06
C TRP A 250 -11.46 5.57 -15.92
N ALA A 251 -12.73 5.71 -15.52
CA ALA A 251 -13.32 4.87 -14.47
C ALA A 251 -13.23 3.37 -14.82
N PRO A 252 -13.55 2.90 -16.04
CA PRO A 252 -13.38 1.49 -16.42
C PRO A 252 -11.94 1.00 -16.27
N LEU A 253 -10.93 1.83 -16.57
CA LEU A 253 -9.52 1.47 -16.42
C LEU A 253 -9.14 1.27 -14.94
N SER A 254 -9.69 2.11 -14.06
CA SER A 254 -9.46 2.01 -12.62
C SER A 254 -10.21 0.82 -12.00
N ILE A 255 -11.47 0.62 -12.37
CA ILE A 255 -12.28 -0.56 -11.98
C ILE A 255 -11.58 -1.84 -12.45
N ARG A 256 -11.03 -1.84 -13.68
CA ARG A 256 -10.27 -2.96 -14.23
C ARG A 256 -9.05 -3.33 -13.38
N LYS A 257 -8.52 -2.44 -12.55
CA LYS A 257 -7.43 -2.72 -11.60
C LYS A 257 -7.91 -3.25 -10.25
N ALA A 258 -9.19 -3.06 -9.92
CA ALA A 258 -9.79 -3.56 -8.68
C ALA A 258 -9.98 -5.07 -8.65
N VAL A 259 -9.82 -5.77 -9.78
CA VAL A 259 -9.97 -7.23 -9.84
C VAL A 259 -8.74 -7.84 -10.51
N ASN A 260 -7.97 -8.58 -9.73
CA ASN A 260 -6.89 -9.44 -10.23
C ASN A 260 -7.48 -10.65 -10.96
N TYR A 261 -6.79 -11.17 -11.97
CA TYR A 261 -7.20 -12.38 -12.72
C TYR A 261 -8.59 -12.32 -13.38
N LYS A 262 -9.14 -11.11 -13.60
CA LYS A 262 -10.46 -10.88 -14.22
C LYS A 262 -10.69 -11.65 -15.53
N GLY A 263 -9.67 -11.87 -16.36
CA GLY A 263 -9.83 -12.60 -17.61
C GLY A 263 -10.32 -14.02 -17.33
N THR A 264 -9.66 -14.68 -16.38
CA THR A 264 -10.01 -16.02 -15.92
C THR A 264 -11.34 -16.04 -15.17
N ILE A 265 -11.62 -15.02 -14.34
CA ILE A 265 -12.90 -14.93 -13.62
C ILE A 265 -14.07 -14.72 -14.59
N LEU A 266 -13.91 -13.89 -15.63
CA LEU A 266 -14.96 -13.63 -16.62
C LEU A 266 -15.20 -14.83 -17.53
N THR A 267 -14.16 -15.55 -17.93
CA THR A 267 -14.32 -16.77 -18.75
C THR A 267 -14.85 -17.94 -17.93
N ARG A 268 -14.59 -17.97 -16.62
CA ARG A 268 -14.97 -19.05 -15.71
C ARG A 268 -15.44 -18.47 -14.35
N PRO A 269 -16.69 -17.99 -14.24
CA PRO A 269 -17.16 -17.32 -13.01
C PRO A 269 -17.33 -18.28 -11.82
N PHE A 270 -17.52 -19.57 -12.07
CA PHE A 270 -17.76 -20.60 -11.05
C PHE A 270 -16.54 -21.48 -10.77
N LEU A 271 -15.35 -20.87 -10.68
CA LEU A 271 -14.14 -21.61 -10.28
C LEU A 271 -14.31 -22.17 -8.86
N SER A 272 -13.98 -23.45 -8.69
CA SER A 272 -13.81 -24.06 -7.37
C SER A 272 -12.66 -23.39 -6.60
N ASP A 273 -12.61 -23.60 -5.28
CA ASP A 273 -11.56 -23.02 -4.45
C ASP A 273 -10.14 -23.43 -4.90
N ALA A 274 -9.95 -24.71 -5.25
CA ALA A 274 -8.68 -25.21 -5.77
C ALA A 274 -8.29 -24.56 -7.10
N GLU A 275 -9.25 -24.31 -7.99
CA GLU A 275 -8.97 -23.64 -9.26
C GLU A 275 -8.64 -22.16 -9.06
N LYS A 276 -9.29 -21.47 -8.12
CA LYS A 276 -8.93 -20.10 -7.75
C LYS A 276 -7.48 -20.04 -7.26
N HIS A 277 -7.08 -20.96 -6.39
CA HIS A 277 -5.70 -21.05 -5.91
C HIS A 277 -4.71 -21.34 -7.05
N ARG A 278 -5.02 -22.24 -7.98
CA ARG A 278 -4.18 -22.48 -9.17
C ARG A 278 -4.05 -21.25 -10.07
N VAL A 279 -5.13 -20.47 -10.24
CA VAL A 279 -5.07 -19.23 -11.03
C VAL A 279 -4.16 -18.19 -10.37
N VAL A 280 -4.16 -18.11 -9.03
CA VAL A 280 -3.38 -17.13 -8.28
C VAL A 280 -1.91 -17.55 -8.13
N LEU A 281 -1.68 -18.81 -7.75
CA LEU A 281 -0.39 -19.34 -7.32
C LEU A 281 0.29 -20.20 -8.38
N GLY A 282 -0.44 -20.62 -9.41
CA GLY A 282 0.05 -21.52 -10.45
C GLY A 282 0.52 -22.86 -9.87
N GLY A 283 1.63 -23.37 -10.40
CA GLY A 283 2.27 -24.60 -9.96
C GLY A 283 2.72 -24.59 -8.49
N MET A 284 2.82 -23.42 -7.84
CA MET A 284 3.11 -23.39 -6.41
C MET A 284 2.00 -24.03 -5.57
N TYR A 285 0.75 -23.91 -6.00
CA TYR A 285 -0.37 -24.57 -5.33
C TYR A 285 -0.33 -26.09 -5.56
N ASP A 286 0.01 -26.52 -6.77
CA ASP A 286 0.17 -27.95 -7.07
C ASP A 286 1.34 -28.55 -6.27
N LEU A 287 2.42 -27.78 -6.05
CA LEU A 287 3.51 -28.15 -5.15
C LEU A 287 3.01 -28.32 -3.71
N ALA A 288 2.31 -27.32 -3.16
CA ALA A 288 1.80 -27.38 -1.80
C ALA A 288 0.83 -28.55 -1.58
N THR A 289 -0.09 -28.77 -2.51
CA THR A 289 -1.04 -29.89 -2.45
C THR A 289 -0.35 -31.24 -2.58
N THR A 290 0.62 -31.39 -3.49
CA THR A 290 1.43 -32.61 -3.60
C THR A 290 2.20 -32.88 -2.32
N MET A 291 2.77 -31.84 -1.69
CA MET A 291 3.46 -31.98 -0.41
C MET A 291 2.53 -32.56 0.67
N ASN A 292 1.27 -32.12 0.74
CA ASN A 292 0.30 -32.64 1.70
C ASN A 292 0.00 -34.14 1.52
N HIS A 293 0.36 -34.75 0.39
CA HIS A 293 0.25 -36.19 0.15
C HIS A 293 1.53 -36.98 0.46
N LEU A 294 2.62 -36.32 0.85
CA LEU A 294 3.86 -37.00 1.26
C LEU A 294 3.70 -37.70 2.62
N PRO A 295 4.57 -38.68 2.92
CA PRO A 295 4.54 -39.39 4.20
C PRO A 295 4.66 -38.45 5.41
N THR A 296 3.90 -38.71 6.47
CA THR A 296 4.02 -37.97 7.74
C THR A 296 5.44 -38.14 8.31
N GLY A 297 6.00 -37.07 8.86
CA GLY A 297 7.37 -37.00 9.36
C GLY A 297 8.42 -36.64 8.30
N SER A 298 8.03 -36.50 7.03
CA SER A 298 8.95 -36.11 5.95
C SER A 298 9.65 -34.78 6.21
N ARG A 299 10.90 -34.68 5.75
CA ARG A 299 11.74 -33.48 5.84
C ARG A 299 11.94 -32.90 4.45
N ILE A 300 11.62 -31.62 4.26
CA ILE A 300 11.60 -30.98 2.94
C ILE A 300 12.43 -29.69 2.96
N ILE A 301 13.22 -29.47 1.91
CA ILE A 301 13.98 -28.22 1.69
C ILE A 301 13.56 -27.55 0.38
N GLY A 302 13.78 -26.24 0.25
CA GLY A 302 13.53 -25.50 -0.99
C GLY A 302 12.09 -25.04 -1.18
N VAL A 303 11.28 -25.10 -0.13
CA VAL A 303 9.85 -24.78 -0.23
C VAL A 303 9.67 -23.26 -0.27
N PRO A 304 9.04 -22.69 -1.32
CA PRO A 304 8.74 -21.26 -1.36
C PRO A 304 7.91 -20.85 -0.15
N SER A 305 8.23 -19.71 0.46
CA SER A 305 7.52 -19.22 1.66
C SER A 305 6.01 -19.11 1.46
N MET A 306 5.57 -18.73 0.27
CA MET A 306 4.15 -18.63 -0.08
C MET A 306 3.46 -19.99 -0.17
N ALA A 307 4.18 -21.07 -0.51
CA ALA A 307 3.61 -22.42 -0.53
C ALA A 307 3.29 -22.91 0.89
N LEU A 308 4.06 -22.48 1.90
CA LEU A 308 3.90 -22.91 3.30
C LEU A 308 2.52 -22.57 3.88
N TYR A 309 1.84 -21.54 3.38
CA TYR A 309 0.47 -21.19 3.80
C TYR A 309 -0.58 -22.21 3.36
N HIS A 310 -0.24 -23.08 2.40
CA HIS A 310 -1.14 -24.10 1.84
C HIS A 310 -0.69 -25.53 2.19
N VAL A 311 0.33 -25.66 3.04
CA VAL A 311 0.88 -26.94 3.50
C VAL A 311 0.50 -27.13 4.96
N ASP A 312 0.03 -28.32 5.32
CA ASP A 312 -0.15 -28.70 6.72
C ASP A 312 1.20 -28.99 7.38
N LEU A 313 1.82 -27.93 7.91
CA LEU A 313 3.16 -27.99 8.51
C LEU A 313 3.24 -28.95 9.71
N THR A 314 2.11 -29.28 10.35
CA THR A 314 2.09 -30.16 11.53
C THR A 314 2.47 -31.61 11.20
N ARG A 315 2.36 -32.00 9.92
CA ARG A 315 2.66 -33.34 9.45
C ARG A 315 4.12 -33.57 9.09
N PHE A 316 4.93 -32.53 9.02
CA PHE A 316 6.32 -32.62 8.58
C PHE A 316 7.29 -32.54 9.75
N GLY A 317 8.34 -33.37 9.72
CA GLY A 317 9.40 -33.29 10.73
C GLY A 317 10.26 -32.05 10.59
N LYS A 318 10.42 -31.56 9.34
CA LYS A 318 11.16 -30.32 9.04
C LYS A 318 10.76 -29.76 7.68
N VAL A 319 10.51 -28.46 7.59
CA VAL A 319 10.33 -27.76 6.31
C VAL A 319 11.25 -26.54 6.28
N SER A 320 12.08 -26.41 5.24
CA SER A 320 12.98 -25.28 5.04
C SER A 320 12.66 -24.54 3.74
N ASN A 321 12.72 -23.21 3.80
CA ASN A 321 12.57 -22.30 2.67
C ASN A 321 13.94 -21.86 2.09
N GLU A 322 15.04 -22.49 2.51
CA GLU A 322 16.37 -22.26 1.95
C GLU A 322 16.36 -22.48 0.44
N LYS A 323 16.92 -21.54 -0.33
CA LYS A 323 17.03 -21.71 -1.78
C LYS A 323 18.00 -22.85 -2.10
N VAL A 324 17.58 -23.73 -3.00
CA VAL A 324 18.35 -24.92 -3.39
C VAL A 324 18.72 -24.83 -4.86
N ASN A 325 20.03 -24.91 -5.15
CA ASN A 325 20.56 -24.91 -6.52
C ASN A 325 21.48 -26.11 -6.82
N VAL A 326 21.65 -27.02 -5.87
CA VAL A 326 22.47 -28.23 -6.00
C VAL A 326 21.58 -29.47 -6.16
N PRO A 327 22.10 -30.59 -6.70
CA PRO A 327 21.29 -31.77 -6.94
C PRO A 327 20.75 -32.40 -5.64
N PRO A 328 19.63 -33.14 -5.69
CA PRO A 328 18.96 -33.66 -4.49
C PRO A 328 19.84 -34.56 -3.60
N ASN A 329 20.80 -35.27 -4.20
CA ASN A 329 21.70 -36.20 -3.51
C ASN A 329 22.57 -35.51 -2.43
N GLU A 330 22.87 -34.23 -2.57
CA GLU A 330 23.58 -33.42 -1.56
C GLU A 330 22.82 -33.34 -0.22
N PHE A 331 21.53 -33.71 -0.20
CA PHE A 331 20.67 -33.64 0.97
C PHE A 331 20.34 -34.99 1.62
N LEU A 332 20.94 -36.10 1.15
CA LEU A 332 20.59 -37.49 1.52
C LEU A 332 20.44 -37.77 3.04
N ASN A 333 21.19 -37.04 3.86
CA ASN A 333 21.20 -37.23 5.31
C ASN A 333 20.25 -36.28 6.07
N ARG A 334 19.80 -35.19 5.43
CA ARG A 334 19.12 -34.07 6.09
C ARG A 334 17.65 -33.93 5.69
N TYR A 335 17.31 -34.29 4.45
CA TYR A 335 15.99 -34.11 3.88
C TYR A 335 15.58 -35.32 3.06
N ASP A 336 14.28 -35.58 3.01
CA ASP A 336 13.68 -36.69 2.27
C ASP A 336 13.19 -36.21 0.89
N TYR A 337 12.87 -34.92 0.77
CA TYR A 337 12.45 -34.28 -0.48
C TYR A 337 13.10 -32.91 -0.66
N ALA A 338 13.29 -32.51 -1.92
CA ALA A 338 13.79 -31.20 -2.30
C ALA A 338 12.89 -30.57 -3.35
N ALA A 339 12.40 -29.37 -3.06
CA ALA A 339 11.62 -28.54 -3.96
C ALA A 339 12.51 -27.52 -4.66
N TYR A 340 12.29 -27.31 -5.95
CA TYR A 340 13.05 -26.38 -6.76
C TYR A 340 12.10 -25.49 -7.55
N LYS A 341 12.56 -24.28 -7.87
CA LYS A 341 11.92 -23.41 -8.85
C LYS A 341 12.97 -22.97 -9.86
N PHE A 342 12.83 -23.41 -11.09
CA PHE A 342 13.67 -22.97 -12.19
C PHE A 342 12.86 -22.07 -13.13
N ALA A 343 13.51 -21.04 -13.67
CA ALA A 343 12.94 -20.33 -14.82
C ALA A 343 12.99 -21.24 -16.06
N ASP A 344 12.07 -21.03 -17.00
CA ASP A 344 12.08 -21.77 -18.26
C ASP A 344 13.43 -21.65 -18.96
N GLY A 345 13.95 -22.79 -19.42
CA GLY A 345 15.27 -22.89 -20.06
C GLY A 345 16.48 -22.85 -19.12
N GLN A 346 16.32 -22.51 -17.84
CA GLN A 346 17.43 -22.43 -16.87
C GLN A 346 17.61 -23.71 -16.01
N ARG A 347 17.12 -24.85 -16.51
CA ARG A 347 17.23 -26.12 -15.79
C ARG A 347 18.67 -26.65 -15.84
N PRO A 348 19.34 -26.85 -14.68
CA PRO A 348 20.69 -27.40 -14.65
C PRO A 348 20.70 -28.84 -15.17
N GLY A 349 21.84 -29.29 -15.72
CA GLY A 349 21.95 -30.58 -16.40
C GLY A 349 21.46 -31.77 -15.57
N TRP A 350 21.79 -31.79 -14.27
CA TRP A 350 21.37 -32.86 -13.34
C TRP A 350 19.85 -32.97 -13.21
N SER A 351 19.12 -31.85 -13.31
CA SER A 351 17.65 -31.84 -13.16
C SER A 351 16.92 -32.48 -14.34
N ARG A 352 17.62 -32.68 -15.46
CA ARG A 352 17.09 -33.36 -16.66
C ARG A 352 17.24 -34.88 -16.58
N GLN A 353 18.12 -35.37 -15.70
CA GLN A 353 18.44 -36.79 -15.58
C GLN A 353 17.53 -37.52 -14.57
N GLY A 354 17.04 -36.82 -13.54
CA GLY A 354 16.11 -37.37 -12.57
C GLY A 354 14.63 -37.18 -12.97
N GLN A 355 13.78 -38.15 -12.65
CA GLN A 355 12.32 -37.97 -12.77
C GLN A 355 11.77 -37.29 -11.51
N PRO A 356 11.24 -36.06 -11.61
CA PRO A 356 10.62 -35.41 -10.46
C PRO A 356 9.27 -36.07 -10.12
N LEU A 357 8.93 -36.08 -8.82
CA LEU A 357 7.61 -36.49 -8.32
C LEU A 357 6.50 -35.54 -8.77
N LEU A 358 6.85 -34.26 -8.92
CA LEU A 358 5.98 -33.23 -9.45
C LEU A 358 6.79 -32.35 -10.39
N GLN A 359 6.23 -32.07 -11.57
CA GLN A 359 6.70 -31.01 -12.44
C GLN A 359 5.51 -30.16 -12.88
N THR A 360 5.57 -28.87 -12.57
CA THR A 360 4.51 -27.92 -12.95
C THR A 360 4.92 -27.12 -14.19
N PRO A 361 3.97 -26.56 -14.96
CA PRO A 361 4.26 -25.66 -16.07
C PRO A 361 5.13 -24.46 -15.66
N ASP A 362 4.95 -23.93 -14.45
CA ASP A 362 5.67 -22.73 -13.97
C ASP A 362 7.07 -23.04 -13.39
N GLY A 363 7.61 -24.22 -13.70
CA GLY A 363 8.98 -24.60 -13.36
C GLY A 363 9.22 -25.06 -11.92
N TYR A 364 8.17 -25.31 -11.12
CA TYR A 364 8.32 -26.00 -9.85
C TYR A 364 8.56 -27.49 -10.04
N LEU A 365 9.57 -28.01 -9.35
CA LEU A 365 9.92 -29.42 -9.34
C LEU A 365 9.99 -29.92 -7.90
N LEU A 366 9.53 -31.14 -7.65
CA LEU A 366 9.70 -31.84 -6.38
C LEU A 366 10.43 -33.15 -6.63
N PHE A 367 11.55 -33.37 -5.98
CA PHE A 367 12.31 -34.61 -6.08
C PHE A 367 12.30 -35.35 -4.74
N ALA A 368 12.21 -36.69 -4.80
CA ALA A 368 12.66 -37.52 -3.69
C ALA A 368 14.18 -37.45 -3.62
N VAL A 369 14.72 -37.18 -2.44
CA VAL A 369 16.16 -37.25 -2.18
C VAL A 369 16.60 -38.71 -2.07
N ARG A 370 15.72 -39.57 -1.55
CA ARG A 370 15.90 -41.02 -1.52
C ARG A 370 15.05 -41.66 -2.62
N GLN A 371 15.62 -41.84 -3.82
CA GLN A 371 15.19 -42.94 -4.67
C GLN A 371 16.15 -44.10 -4.48
N ASN A 372 15.58 -45.23 -4.09
CA ASN A 372 16.26 -46.51 -3.91
C ASN A 372 16.98 -46.91 -5.21
N GLY A 373 18.29 -47.14 -5.12
CA GLY A 373 19.08 -47.90 -6.10
C GLY A 373 19.35 -47.20 -7.44
N LEU A 374 20.48 -46.49 -7.51
CA LEU A 374 21.39 -46.68 -8.64
C LEU A 374 22.46 -47.68 -8.19
#